data_AF-A0A654M492-F1
#
_entry.id   AF-A0A654M492-F1
#
_cell.length_a   1.000
_cell.length_b   1.000
_cell.length_c   1.000
_cell.angle_alpha   90.00
_cell.angle_beta   90.00
_cell.angle_gamma   90.00
#
_symmetry.space_group_name_H-M   'P 1'
#
loop_
_entity.id
_entity.type
_entity.pdbx_description
1 polymer ?
#
loop_
_entity_poly.entity_id
_entity_poly.type
_entity_poly.pdbx_seq_one_letter_code
_entity_poly.pdbx_strand_id
1 'polypeptide(L)'
;MLKSPIYIKLKSLNDFARLVCSLERIPIPIYEYNYQNTDIFAAQLDTLNGHSITYYVDNVKSGENQYLSYKINNNSEEAAMVNSIKDTSSLYSPIIKLSIPPQTFLKPAKISTTTKYTGIGLRDLFSLSKLVAFHTIYEESTLPLFLFPKTELNDLDLPDKVSNMEYVLGAHLSLTDSSDTSYFYYVLLEQEIEKYFMKFSLQKSAAPTFSNHIDEHGYIYLKIIKLQDMHPLIKF
;
A
#
# COMPACT_ATOMS: atom_id res chain seq x y z
N MET A 1 14.33 5.74 -21.74
CA MET A 1 12.95 5.76 -22.27
C MET A 1 12.02 5.38 -21.13
N LEU A 2 10.95 6.16 -20.88
CA LEU A 2 10.00 5.87 -19.80
C LEU A 2 9.32 4.52 -20.05
N LYS A 3 9.48 3.55 -19.15
CA LYS A 3 8.78 2.27 -19.26
C LYS A 3 7.32 2.44 -18.82
N SER A 4 6.45 1.56 -19.32
CA SER A 4 5.07 1.49 -18.88
C SER A 4 4.95 1.27 -17.37
N PRO A 5 4.04 1.93 -16.66
CA PRO A 5 3.79 1.66 -15.24
C PRO A 5 3.09 0.31 -15.02
N ILE A 6 3.26 -0.24 -13.83
CA ILE A 6 2.51 -1.37 -13.29
C ILE A 6 1.40 -0.79 -12.42
N TYR A 7 0.15 -1.13 -12.73
CA TYR A 7 -1.01 -0.68 -11.97
C TYR A 7 -1.47 -1.72 -10.97
N ILE A 8 -1.64 -1.31 -9.71
CA ILE A 8 -2.16 -2.14 -8.62
C ILE A 8 -3.40 -1.48 -8.05
N LYS A 9 -4.54 -2.16 -8.15
CA LYS A 9 -5.83 -1.62 -7.72
C LYS A 9 -6.02 -1.78 -6.21
N LEU A 10 -6.39 -0.69 -5.54
CA LEU A 10 -6.74 -0.70 -4.12
C LEU A 10 -8.23 -1.00 -3.93
N LYS A 11 -8.58 -1.54 -2.75
CA LYS A 11 -9.94 -1.98 -2.42
C LYS A 11 -10.93 -0.82 -2.28
N SER A 12 -10.49 0.33 -1.77
CA SER A 12 -11.38 1.48 -1.53
C SER A 12 -10.68 2.83 -1.59
N LEU A 13 -11.48 3.90 -1.67
CA LEU A 13 -10.99 5.27 -1.54
C LEU A 13 -10.34 5.52 -0.16
N ASN A 14 -10.80 4.88 0.91
CA ASN A 14 -10.17 4.97 2.23
C ASN A 14 -8.77 4.33 2.23
N ASP A 15 -8.59 3.17 1.59
CA ASP A 15 -7.27 2.55 1.42
C ASP A 15 -6.33 3.47 0.65
N PHE A 16 -6.83 4.13 -0.40
CA PHE A 16 -6.05 5.09 -1.19
C PHE A 16 -5.71 6.36 -0.41
N ALA A 17 -6.68 6.93 0.31
CA ALA A 17 -6.48 8.11 1.14
C ALA A 17 -5.47 7.83 2.27
N ARG A 18 -5.58 6.67 2.94
CA ARG A 18 -4.60 6.23 3.93
C ARG A 18 -3.22 6.04 3.32
N LEU A 19 -3.12 5.49 2.11
CA LEU A 19 -1.86 5.34 1.39
C LEU A 19 -1.15 6.68 1.19
N VAL A 20 -1.86 7.68 0.65
CA VAL A 20 -1.25 8.94 0.23
C VAL A 20 -1.16 10.00 1.33
N CYS A 21 -1.94 9.88 2.41
CA CYS A 21 -1.96 10.87 3.49
C CYS A 21 -1.36 10.34 4.79
N SER A 22 -1.75 9.15 5.24
CA SER A 22 -1.50 8.73 6.62
C SER A 22 -0.04 8.36 6.87
N LEU A 23 0.48 8.83 8.00
CA LEU A 23 1.85 8.63 8.49
C LEU A 23 2.94 9.22 7.56
N GLU A 24 2.56 9.85 6.45
CA GLU A 24 3.50 10.49 5.55
C GLU A 24 4.02 11.80 6.13
N ARG A 25 5.33 12.04 5.98
CA ARG A 25 5.92 13.35 6.27
C ARG A 25 5.41 14.42 5.30
N ILE A 26 5.29 14.04 4.03
CA ILE A 26 4.71 14.86 2.96
C ILE A 26 3.69 13.99 2.23
N PRO A 27 2.40 14.37 2.21
CA PRO A 27 1.38 13.61 1.48
C PRO A 27 1.75 13.40 0.01
N ILE A 28 1.57 12.18 -0.47
CA ILE A 28 1.91 11.77 -1.84
C ILE A 28 0.91 12.40 -2.82
N PRO A 29 1.33 13.18 -3.82
CA PRO A 29 0.41 13.77 -4.80
C PRO A 29 -0.41 12.73 -5.54
N ILE A 30 -1.69 13.04 -5.76
CA ILE A 30 -2.62 12.21 -6.51
C ILE A 30 -2.65 12.72 -7.95
N TYR A 31 -2.55 11.81 -8.92
CA TYR A 31 -2.75 12.10 -10.32
C TYR A 31 -4.12 11.60 -10.76
N GLU A 32 -4.95 12.50 -11.27
CA GLU A 32 -6.25 12.19 -11.85
C GLU A 32 -6.14 12.17 -13.38
N TYR A 33 -6.52 11.06 -13.99
CA TYR A 33 -6.60 10.90 -15.43
C TYR A 33 -7.49 9.71 -15.83
N ASN A 34 -7.84 9.66 -17.11
CA ASN A 34 -8.56 8.53 -17.67
C ASN A 34 -7.57 7.40 -18.02
N TYR A 35 -7.81 6.22 -17.47
CA TYR A 35 -7.05 4.99 -17.70
C TYR A 35 -8.03 3.88 -18.08
N GLN A 36 -7.81 3.25 -19.24
CA GLN A 36 -8.68 2.19 -19.76
C GLN A 36 -10.18 2.57 -19.75
N ASN A 37 -10.48 3.79 -20.24
CA ASN A 37 -11.83 4.37 -20.29
C ASN A 37 -12.48 4.66 -18.92
N THR A 38 -11.72 4.60 -17.83
CA THR A 38 -12.21 4.90 -16.48
C THR A 38 -11.41 6.03 -15.84
N ASP A 39 -12.09 6.96 -15.17
CA ASP A 39 -11.41 7.99 -14.39
C ASP A 39 -10.83 7.36 -13.12
N ILE A 40 -9.54 7.60 -12.88
CA ILE A 40 -8.81 7.03 -11.74
C ILE A 40 -8.11 8.12 -10.94
N PHE A 41 -7.92 7.84 -9.65
CA PHE A 41 -6.89 8.47 -8.84
C PHE A 41 -5.70 7.52 -8.74
N ALA A 42 -4.50 8.02 -9.05
CA ALA A 42 -3.28 7.24 -9.08
C ALA A 42 -2.16 7.90 -8.26
N ALA A 43 -1.40 7.09 -7.54
CA ALA A 43 -0.21 7.51 -6.82
C ALA A 43 0.95 6.55 -7.12
N GLN A 44 2.12 7.09 -7.42
CA GLN A 44 3.33 6.32 -7.65
C GLN A 44 4.15 6.26 -6.36
N LEU A 45 4.52 5.06 -5.94
CA LEU A 45 5.23 4.84 -4.67
C LEU A 45 6.66 4.31 -4.85
N ASP A 46 6.89 3.51 -5.88
CA ASP A 46 8.18 2.82 -6.06
C ASP A 46 8.44 2.53 -7.55
N THR A 47 9.59 1.95 -7.84
CA THR A 47 9.99 1.46 -9.15
C THR A 47 10.58 0.05 -9.07
N LEU A 48 10.19 -0.83 -10.00
CA LEU A 48 10.75 -2.17 -10.13
C LEU A 48 11.24 -2.37 -11.57
N ASN A 49 12.52 -2.68 -11.73
CA ASN A 49 13.17 -2.85 -13.04
C ASN A 49 12.92 -1.68 -14.01
N GLY A 50 12.83 -0.45 -13.48
CA GLY A 50 12.54 0.77 -14.22
C GLY A 50 11.07 0.98 -14.61
N HIS A 51 10.17 0.09 -14.21
CA HIS A 51 8.72 0.31 -14.27
C HIS A 51 8.26 0.99 -12.98
N SER A 52 7.52 2.09 -13.06
CA SER A 52 6.89 2.66 -11.88
C SER A 52 5.76 1.76 -11.38
N ILE A 53 5.63 1.65 -10.06
CA ILE A 53 4.52 0.97 -9.41
C ILE A 53 3.51 2.03 -9.00
N THR A 54 2.35 1.96 -9.62
CA THR A 54 1.26 2.90 -9.47
C THR A 54 0.08 2.22 -8.78
N TYR A 55 -0.25 2.69 -7.59
CA TYR A 55 -1.45 2.28 -6.88
C TYR A 55 -2.61 3.18 -7.27
N TYR A 56 -3.79 2.62 -7.47
CA TYR A 56 -4.94 3.40 -7.95
C TYR A 56 -6.29 2.92 -7.40
N VAL A 57 -7.25 3.83 -7.45
CA VAL A 57 -8.70 3.55 -7.34
C VAL A 57 -9.40 4.06 -8.59
N ASP A 58 -10.44 3.35 -9.02
CA ASP A 58 -11.19 3.67 -10.23
C ASP A 58 -12.59 4.18 -9.91
N ASN A 59 -13.27 4.70 -10.94
CA ASN A 59 -14.61 5.31 -10.82
C ASN A 59 -14.63 6.50 -9.86
N VAL A 60 -13.51 7.24 -9.78
CA VAL A 60 -13.37 8.43 -8.94
C VAL A 60 -12.97 9.62 -9.81
N LYS A 61 -13.62 10.75 -9.58
CA LYS A 61 -13.36 12.02 -10.27
C LYS A 61 -13.46 13.16 -9.27
N SER A 62 -12.52 14.09 -9.28
CA SER A 62 -12.51 15.18 -8.30
C SER A 62 -13.55 16.27 -8.59
N GLY A 63 -13.94 16.44 -9.85
CA GLY A 63 -14.76 17.59 -10.27
C GLY A 63 -14.01 18.89 -10.01
N GLU A 64 -14.59 19.79 -9.20
CA GLU A 64 -13.94 21.06 -8.81
C GLU A 64 -13.01 20.92 -7.58
N ASN A 65 -13.03 19.78 -6.90
CA ASN A 65 -12.21 19.55 -5.72
C ASN A 65 -10.71 19.55 -6.08
N GLN A 66 -9.89 19.97 -5.12
CA GLN A 66 -8.44 20.19 -5.29
C GLN A 66 -7.61 19.27 -4.40
N TYR A 67 -8.21 18.68 -3.37
CA TYR A 67 -7.54 17.83 -2.40
C TYR A 67 -8.39 16.61 -2.05
N LEU A 68 -7.72 15.52 -1.69
CA LEU A 68 -8.30 14.39 -0.97
C LEU A 68 -7.93 14.55 0.50
N SER A 69 -8.92 14.72 1.37
CA SER A 69 -8.74 14.73 2.82
C SER A 69 -8.84 13.33 3.39
N TYR A 70 -8.10 13.07 4.46
CA TYR A 70 -8.13 11.84 5.22
C TYR A 70 -8.07 12.17 6.71
N LYS A 71 -8.98 11.58 7.49
CA LYS A 71 -8.93 11.62 8.95
C LYS A 71 -9.48 10.35 9.57
N ILE A 72 -9.12 10.14 10.83
CA ILE A 72 -9.71 9.12 11.68
C ILE A 72 -10.63 9.85 12.66
N ASN A 73 -11.91 9.49 12.64
CA ASN A 73 -12.92 10.04 13.54
C ASN A 73 -13.70 8.88 14.18
N ASN A 74 -13.76 8.83 15.52
CA ASN A 74 -14.47 7.80 16.27
C ASN A 74 -14.16 6.35 15.80
N ASN A 75 -12.89 6.01 15.63
CA ASN A 75 -12.41 4.71 15.13
C ASN A 75 -12.84 4.34 13.70
N SER A 76 -13.32 5.31 12.93
CA SER A 76 -13.65 5.17 11.51
C SER A 76 -12.78 6.08 10.66
N GLU A 77 -12.37 5.59 9.50
CA GLU A 77 -11.72 6.42 8.49
C GLU A 77 -12.75 7.20 7.69
N GLU A 78 -12.40 8.42 7.36
CA GLU A 78 -13.18 9.29 6.48
C GLU A 78 -12.23 9.88 5.42
N ALA A 79 -12.45 9.47 4.17
CA ALA A 79 -11.86 10.10 3.00
C ALA A 79 -12.89 10.97 2.27
N ALA A 80 -12.54 12.21 1.98
CA ALA A 80 -13.44 13.13 1.28
C ALA A 80 -12.67 14.02 0.30
N MET A 81 -13.29 14.35 -0.84
CA MET A 81 -12.73 15.32 -1.77
C MET A 81 -13.17 16.72 -1.35
N VAL A 82 -12.22 17.66 -1.30
CA VAL A 82 -12.48 19.03 -0.87
C VAL A 82 -11.80 20.05 -1.77
N ASN A 83 -12.32 21.27 -1.79
CA ASN A 83 -11.76 22.36 -2.58
C ASN A 83 -10.64 23.15 -1.86
N SER A 84 -10.53 23.02 -0.54
CA SER A 84 -9.61 23.83 0.28
C SER A 84 -9.26 23.12 1.59
N ILE A 85 -8.09 23.45 2.13
CA ILE A 85 -7.56 22.93 3.40
C ILE A 85 -8.10 23.81 4.53
N LYS A 86 -9.12 23.32 5.26
CA LYS A 86 -9.80 24.08 6.34
C LYS A 86 -9.79 23.36 7.68
N ASP A 87 -9.86 22.04 7.69
CA ASP A 87 -9.90 21.23 8.91
C ASP A 87 -8.47 20.81 9.27
N THR A 88 -7.90 21.43 10.31
CA THR A 88 -6.53 21.17 10.75
C THR A 88 -6.33 19.79 11.38
N SER A 89 -7.42 19.06 11.67
CA SER A 89 -7.35 17.66 12.13
C SER A 89 -7.25 16.65 10.99
N SER A 90 -7.47 17.10 9.75
CA SER A 90 -7.39 16.27 8.55
C SER A 90 -6.01 16.36 7.90
N LEU A 91 -5.59 15.25 7.30
CA LEU A 91 -4.47 15.19 6.37
C LEU A 91 -4.99 15.41 4.96
N TYR A 92 -4.17 15.99 4.09
CA TYR A 92 -4.59 16.35 2.73
C TYR A 92 -3.53 15.99 1.70
N SER A 93 -3.94 15.29 0.64
CA SER A 93 -3.12 15.10 -0.54
C SER A 93 -3.66 15.93 -1.72
N PRO A 94 -2.81 16.66 -2.47
CA PRO A 94 -3.23 17.44 -3.62
C PRO A 94 -3.62 16.55 -4.80
N ILE A 95 -4.67 16.95 -5.51
CA ILE A 95 -5.15 16.28 -6.73
C ILE A 95 -4.64 17.05 -7.96
N ILE A 96 -3.78 16.41 -8.74
CA ILE A 96 -3.18 16.91 -9.98
C ILE A 96 -3.97 16.35 -11.16
N LYS A 97 -4.77 17.19 -11.80
CA LYS A 97 -5.64 16.83 -12.93
C LYS A 97 -4.85 16.87 -14.23
N LEU A 98 -4.62 15.71 -14.84
CA LEU A 98 -3.89 15.63 -16.10
C LEU A 98 -4.85 15.73 -17.27
N SER A 99 -4.69 16.76 -18.10
CA SER A 99 -5.41 16.87 -19.37
C SER A 99 -4.92 15.85 -20.40
N ILE A 100 -3.62 15.60 -20.42
CA ILE A 100 -2.96 14.66 -21.33
C ILE A 100 -1.90 13.87 -20.53
N PRO A 101 -2.21 12.66 -20.04
CA PRO A 101 -1.21 11.82 -19.41
C PRO A 101 -0.18 11.33 -20.45
N PRO A 102 1.07 11.02 -20.05
CA PRO A 102 2.03 10.35 -20.91
C PRO A 102 1.42 9.10 -21.56
N GLN A 103 1.62 8.90 -22.87
CA GLN A 103 1.04 7.74 -23.58
C GLN A 103 1.45 6.39 -22.98
N THR A 104 2.61 6.34 -22.32
CA THR A 104 3.09 5.15 -21.61
C THR A 104 2.22 4.81 -20.40
N PHE A 105 1.61 5.79 -19.73
CA PHE A 105 0.70 5.55 -18.60
C PHE A 105 -0.58 4.83 -19.06
N LEU A 106 -1.03 5.12 -20.28
CA LEU A 106 -2.22 4.48 -20.86
C LEU A 106 -2.00 3.02 -21.26
N LYS A 107 -0.76 2.51 -21.18
CA LYS A 107 -0.38 1.15 -21.57
C LYS A 107 0.26 0.45 -20.36
N PRO A 108 -0.45 -0.43 -19.64
CA PRO A 108 0.16 -1.13 -18.51
C PRO A 108 1.36 -1.97 -18.94
N ALA A 109 2.34 -2.10 -18.05
CA ALA A 109 3.46 -3.00 -18.24
C ALA A 109 2.97 -4.45 -18.37
N LYS A 110 3.60 -5.22 -19.25
CA LYS A 110 3.44 -6.68 -19.27
C LYS A 110 4.29 -7.26 -18.14
N ILE A 111 3.65 -7.86 -17.14
CA ILE A 111 4.34 -8.46 -15.99
C ILE A 111 4.98 -9.79 -16.43
N SER A 112 6.30 -9.81 -16.53
CA SER A 112 7.09 -11.03 -16.77
C SER A 112 7.52 -11.66 -15.44
N THR A 113 8.00 -12.91 -15.48
CA THR A 113 8.63 -13.58 -14.32
C THR A 113 9.83 -12.82 -13.77
N THR A 114 10.55 -12.09 -14.61
CA THR A 114 11.68 -11.22 -14.22
C THR A 114 11.26 -9.91 -13.57
N THR A 115 9.98 -9.53 -13.67
CA THR A 115 9.42 -8.29 -13.10
C THR A 115 8.56 -8.63 -11.88
N LYS A 116 9.07 -9.50 -11.01
CA LYS A 116 8.39 -9.93 -9.78
C LYS A 116 9.33 -9.86 -8.59
N TYR A 117 8.75 -9.54 -7.43
CA TYR A 117 9.37 -9.71 -6.15
C TYR A 117 9.55 -11.20 -5.82
N THR A 118 10.68 -11.52 -5.20
CA THR A 118 10.86 -12.82 -4.54
C THR A 118 10.16 -12.77 -3.17
N GLY A 119 9.16 -13.62 -2.98
CA GLY A 119 8.46 -13.74 -1.71
C GLY A 119 9.36 -14.34 -0.62
N ILE A 120 9.37 -13.71 0.56
CA ILE A 120 10.02 -14.25 1.76
C ILE A 120 8.95 -14.38 2.85
N GLY A 121 8.54 -15.62 3.11
CA GLY A 121 7.61 -15.95 4.17
C GLY A 121 8.26 -15.79 5.55
N LEU A 122 7.67 -14.93 6.38
CA LEU A 122 8.07 -14.70 7.76
C LEU A 122 7.24 -15.57 8.70
N ARG A 123 7.85 -15.95 9.84
CA ARG A 123 7.22 -16.83 10.82
C ARG A 123 6.05 -16.19 11.55
N ASP A 124 6.12 -14.89 11.80
CA ASP A 124 5.18 -14.18 12.66
C ASP A 124 5.09 -12.68 12.34
N LEU A 125 4.02 -12.06 12.84
CA LEU A 125 3.81 -10.62 12.75
C LEU A 125 4.95 -9.83 13.40
N PHE A 126 5.57 -10.34 14.45
CA PHE A 126 6.65 -9.65 15.16
C PHE A 126 7.86 -9.42 14.26
N SER A 127 8.22 -10.41 13.45
CA SER A 127 9.29 -10.34 12.46
C SER A 127 8.97 -9.32 11.37
N LEU A 128 7.73 -9.33 10.87
CA LEU A 128 7.27 -8.35 9.87
C LEU A 128 7.26 -6.93 10.43
N SER A 129 6.72 -6.73 11.63
CA SER A 129 6.66 -5.42 12.28
C SER A 129 8.05 -4.84 12.51
N LYS A 130 9.02 -5.65 12.99
CA LYS A 130 10.40 -5.18 13.15
C LYS A 130 10.99 -4.71 11.83
N LEU A 131 10.86 -5.51 10.77
CA LEU A 131 11.44 -5.17 9.47
C LEU A 131 10.91 -3.82 8.96
N VAL A 132 9.59 -3.66 8.95
CA VAL A 132 8.92 -2.47 8.41
C VAL A 132 9.11 -1.26 9.33
N ALA A 133 9.04 -1.45 10.65
CA ALA A 133 9.23 -0.36 11.61
C ALA A 133 10.67 0.16 11.59
N PHE A 134 11.68 -0.71 11.52
CA PHE A 134 13.07 -0.28 11.42
C PHE A 134 13.30 0.50 10.12
N HIS A 135 12.82 0.00 8.98
CA HIS A 135 12.92 0.76 7.73
C HIS A 135 12.28 2.15 7.86
N THR A 136 11.05 2.22 8.39
CA THR A 136 10.31 3.48 8.53
C THR A 136 11.02 4.48 9.46
N ILE A 137 11.71 4.00 10.51
CA ILE A 137 12.45 4.87 11.44
C ILE A 137 13.72 5.45 10.80
N TYR A 138 14.44 4.65 10.02
CA TYR A 138 15.77 5.02 9.53
C TYR A 138 15.79 5.64 8.13
N GLU A 139 14.88 5.24 7.24
CA GLU A 139 14.88 5.64 5.82
C GLU A 139 13.92 6.82 5.52
N GLU A 140 13.37 7.45 6.57
CA GLU A 140 12.43 8.59 6.54
C GLU A 140 11.17 8.44 5.65
N SER A 141 10.98 7.29 5.01
CA SER A 141 9.85 6.95 4.14
C SER A 141 8.96 5.90 4.79
N THR A 142 7.64 6.10 4.73
CA THR A 142 6.72 5.10 5.28
C THR A 142 6.60 3.92 4.34
N LEU A 143 6.74 2.72 4.91
CA LEU A 143 6.57 1.49 4.16
C LEU A 143 5.22 0.85 4.49
N PRO A 144 4.20 0.96 3.61
CA PRO A 144 2.89 0.40 3.87
C PRO A 144 2.92 -1.13 3.90
N LEU A 145 2.09 -1.72 4.76
CA LEU A 145 1.76 -3.14 4.70
C LEU A 145 0.60 -3.33 3.72
N PHE A 146 0.77 -4.17 2.71
CA PHE A 146 -0.29 -4.54 1.78
C PHE A 146 -1.01 -5.80 2.27
N LEU A 147 -2.34 -5.74 2.33
CA LEU A 147 -3.22 -6.85 2.66
C LEU A 147 -4.03 -7.25 1.42
N PHE A 148 -4.03 -8.53 1.08
CA PHE A 148 -4.76 -9.05 -0.07
C PHE A 148 -5.08 -10.54 0.09
N PRO A 149 -6.10 -11.06 -0.63
CA PRO A 149 -6.42 -12.49 -0.59
C PRO A 149 -5.30 -13.32 -1.22
N LYS A 150 -5.00 -14.48 -0.62
CA LYS A 150 -4.16 -15.53 -1.19
C LYS A 150 -4.98 -16.26 -2.26
N THR A 151 -4.44 -16.41 -3.47
CA THR A 151 -5.08 -17.26 -4.50
C THR A 151 -4.60 -18.72 -4.37
N GLU A 152 -5.46 -19.68 -4.70
CA GLU A 152 -5.24 -21.15 -4.69
C GLU A 152 -4.08 -21.68 -5.56
N LEU A 153 -3.28 -20.82 -6.21
CA LEU A 153 -2.23 -21.26 -7.12
C LEU A 153 -0.99 -21.75 -6.36
N ASN A 154 -0.97 -23.08 -6.23
CA ASN A 154 0.10 -23.97 -5.77
C ASN A 154 0.20 -24.17 -4.24
N ASP A 155 -0.90 -24.58 -3.61
CA ASP A 155 -0.87 -25.30 -2.32
C ASP A 155 -0.11 -26.66 -2.38
N LEU A 156 0.44 -27.04 -3.55
CA LEU A 156 1.20 -28.28 -3.73
C LEU A 156 2.55 -28.30 -3.00
N ASP A 157 3.11 -27.14 -2.65
CA ASP A 157 4.42 -27.04 -1.98
C ASP A 157 4.35 -26.45 -0.56
N LEU A 158 3.15 -26.12 -0.06
CA LEU A 158 2.96 -25.57 1.28
C LEU A 158 2.62 -26.68 2.29
N PRO A 159 3.23 -26.69 3.49
CA PRO A 159 2.90 -27.69 4.50
C PRO A 159 1.43 -27.57 4.93
N ASP A 160 0.77 -28.69 5.24
CA ASP A 160 -0.66 -28.81 5.57
C ASP A 160 -1.20 -27.74 6.54
N LYS A 161 -0.37 -27.24 7.45
CA LYS A 161 -0.71 -26.17 8.42
C LYS A 161 -0.99 -24.80 7.79
N VAL A 162 -0.68 -24.60 6.51
CA VAL A 162 -0.77 -23.33 5.79
C VAL A 162 -2.01 -23.29 4.86
N SER A 163 -2.71 -24.41 4.71
CA SER A 163 -3.90 -24.56 3.86
C SER A 163 -5.07 -23.66 4.28
N ASN A 164 -5.24 -23.39 5.58
CA ASN A 164 -6.32 -22.53 6.09
C ASN A 164 -6.02 -21.02 6.03
N MET A 165 -4.88 -20.62 5.47
CA MET A 165 -4.49 -19.22 5.39
C MET A 165 -5.03 -18.59 4.11
N GLU A 166 -5.99 -17.68 4.24
CA GLU A 166 -6.70 -17.06 3.13
C GLU A 166 -6.14 -15.69 2.71
N TYR A 167 -5.30 -15.07 3.55
CA TYR A 167 -4.82 -13.71 3.33
C TYR A 167 -3.31 -13.59 3.48
N VAL A 168 -2.74 -12.64 2.75
CA VAL A 168 -1.33 -12.27 2.81
C VAL A 168 -1.22 -10.84 3.33
N LEU A 169 -0.36 -10.63 4.32
CA LEU A 169 0.03 -9.31 4.80
C LEU A 169 1.54 -9.16 4.65
N GLY A 170 1.99 -8.13 3.93
CA GLY A 170 3.42 -7.96 3.72
C GLY A 170 3.82 -6.60 3.16
N ALA A 171 5.11 -6.40 3.00
CA ALA A 171 5.67 -5.18 2.41
C ALA A 171 6.77 -5.54 1.42
N HIS A 172 6.91 -4.74 0.37
CA HIS A 172 8.09 -4.80 -0.49
C HIS A 172 9.24 -4.07 0.21
N LEU A 173 10.46 -4.57 0.07
CA LEU A 173 11.64 -3.90 0.57
C LEU A 173 12.81 -4.19 -0.36
N SER A 174 13.50 -3.14 -0.81
CA SER A 174 14.78 -3.27 -1.50
C SER A 174 15.90 -3.09 -0.48
N LEU A 175 16.71 -4.13 -0.27
CA LEU A 175 17.80 -4.11 0.72
C LEU A 175 19.09 -3.45 0.19
N THR A 176 19.20 -3.25 -1.12
CA THR A 176 20.34 -2.56 -1.74
C THR A 176 19.88 -1.81 -2.98
N ASP A 177 20.43 -0.62 -3.20
CA ASP A 177 20.23 0.17 -4.42
C ASP A 177 20.82 -0.49 -5.69
N SER A 178 21.61 -1.56 -5.51
CA SER A 178 22.46 -2.15 -6.54
C SER A 178 22.12 -3.59 -6.92
N SER A 179 21.15 -4.24 -6.26
CA SER A 179 20.74 -5.59 -6.64
C SER A 179 19.50 -5.58 -7.52
N ASP A 180 19.53 -6.38 -8.59
CA ASP A 180 18.37 -6.66 -9.45
C ASP A 180 17.28 -7.49 -8.74
N THR A 181 17.38 -7.68 -7.41
CA THR A 181 16.49 -8.56 -6.65
C THR A 181 15.74 -7.76 -5.59
N SER A 182 14.46 -7.52 -5.84
CA SER A 182 13.55 -6.93 -4.88
C SER A 182 12.76 -8.04 -4.16
N TYR A 183 12.55 -7.87 -2.85
CA TYR A 183 11.87 -8.85 -2.02
C TYR A 183 10.50 -8.38 -1.56
N PHE A 184 9.58 -9.32 -1.37
CA PHE A 184 8.31 -9.09 -0.69
C PHE A 184 8.25 -9.94 0.56
N TYR A 185 8.32 -9.32 1.73
CA TYR A 185 8.30 -10.00 3.02
C TYR A 185 6.87 -10.10 3.51
N TYR A 186 6.41 -11.30 3.83
CA TYR A 186 5.00 -11.52 4.12
C TYR A 186 4.76 -12.49 5.27
N VAL A 187 3.59 -12.37 5.89
CA VAL A 187 2.99 -13.39 6.74
C VAL A 187 1.66 -13.83 6.13
N LEU A 188 1.25 -15.04 6.47
CA LEU A 188 -0.04 -15.60 6.08
C LEU A 188 -1.02 -15.47 7.24
N LEU A 189 -2.28 -15.20 6.93
CA LEU A 189 -3.35 -14.94 7.89
C LEU A 189 -4.58 -15.77 7.55
N GLU A 190 -5.25 -16.28 8.58
CA GLU A 190 -6.50 -17.05 8.45
C GLU A 190 -7.71 -16.16 8.12
N GLN A 191 -7.67 -14.88 8.51
CA GLN A 191 -8.80 -13.96 8.35
C GLN A 191 -8.35 -12.58 7.88
N GLU A 192 -9.26 -11.86 7.24
CA GLU A 192 -9.02 -10.48 6.84
C GLU A 192 -8.85 -9.59 8.08
N ILE A 193 -7.85 -8.71 8.05
CA ILE A 193 -7.72 -7.65 9.07
C ILE A 193 -8.68 -6.52 8.72
N GLU A 194 -9.65 -6.25 9.60
CA GLU A 194 -10.60 -5.14 9.43
C GLU A 194 -10.00 -3.78 9.81
N LYS A 195 -8.98 -3.80 10.65
CA LYS A 195 -8.35 -2.60 11.20
C LYS A 195 -7.38 -1.93 10.21
N TYR A 196 -7.15 -0.65 10.43
CA TYR A 196 -6.44 0.24 9.50
C TYR A 196 -4.93 0.27 9.71
N PHE A 197 -4.49 0.00 10.93
CA PHE A 197 -3.10 0.06 11.35
C PHE A 197 -2.71 -1.19 12.11
N MET A 198 -1.44 -1.55 11.96
CA MET A 198 -0.75 -2.41 12.91
C MET A 198 0.03 -1.52 13.89
N LYS A 199 -0.08 -1.80 15.18
CA LYS A 199 0.70 -1.14 16.22
C LYS A 199 1.67 -2.12 16.86
N PHE A 200 2.89 -1.67 17.08
CA PHE A 200 3.99 -2.45 17.62
C PHE A 200 4.84 -1.60 18.58
N SER A 201 5.38 -2.21 19.64
CA SER A 201 6.25 -1.51 20.59
C SER A 201 7.66 -2.08 20.53
N LEU A 202 8.66 -1.21 20.37
CA LEU A 202 10.07 -1.61 20.46
C LEU A 202 10.52 -1.91 21.90
N GLN A 203 9.80 -1.38 22.90
CA GLN A 203 10.19 -1.46 24.31
C GLN A 203 9.51 -2.62 25.04
N LYS A 204 8.31 -3.00 24.61
CA LYS A 204 7.52 -4.08 25.22
C LYS A 204 7.67 -5.34 24.40
N SER A 205 7.89 -6.49 25.03
CA SER A 205 7.85 -7.81 24.39
C SER A 205 6.43 -8.27 24.02
N ALA A 206 5.49 -7.34 23.84
CA ALA A 206 4.12 -7.63 23.46
C ALA A 206 4.03 -7.91 21.96
N ALA A 207 3.15 -8.84 21.58
CA ALA A 207 2.86 -9.11 20.18
C ALA A 207 2.31 -7.85 19.48
N PRO A 208 2.59 -7.65 18.18
CA PRO A 208 1.92 -6.61 17.41
C PRO A 208 0.41 -6.83 17.44
N THR A 209 -0.34 -5.74 17.51
CA THR A 209 -1.80 -5.75 17.53
C THR A 209 -2.33 -4.81 16.46
N PHE A 210 -3.63 -4.85 16.21
CA PHE A 210 -4.25 -4.00 15.20
C PHE A 210 -5.07 -2.88 15.84
N SER A 211 -5.10 -1.72 15.19
CA SER A 211 -5.77 -0.51 15.69
C SER A 211 -6.44 0.28 14.57
N ASN A 212 -7.47 1.04 14.94
CA ASN A 212 -8.11 2.03 14.07
C ASN A 212 -7.65 3.46 14.33
N HIS A 213 -6.72 3.66 15.27
CA HIS A 213 -6.21 4.96 15.68
C HIS A 213 -4.68 4.90 15.89
N ILE A 214 -4.06 6.07 15.96
CA ILE A 214 -2.59 6.25 15.98
C ILE A 214 -2.09 7.12 17.15
N ASP A 215 -2.91 7.29 18.18
CA ASP A 215 -2.71 8.25 19.28
C ASP A 215 -2.14 7.63 20.58
N GLU A 216 -2.05 6.30 20.70
CA GLU A 216 -1.43 5.70 21.89
C GLU A 216 0.09 5.88 21.89
N HIS A 217 0.62 6.42 22.99
CA HIS A 217 2.05 6.62 23.19
C HIS A 217 2.82 5.30 23.34
N GLY A 218 4.09 5.31 22.91
CA GLY A 218 5.01 4.17 23.04
C GLY A 218 4.81 3.06 22.00
N TYR A 219 3.99 3.32 20.99
CA TYR A 219 3.77 2.46 19.84
C TYR A 219 4.23 3.11 18.54
N ILE A 220 4.70 2.27 17.63
CA ILE A 220 4.90 2.57 16.22
C ILE A 220 3.70 2.03 15.47
N TYR A 221 3.16 2.84 14.56
CA TYR A 221 2.04 2.47 13.72
C TYR A 221 2.51 2.24 12.30
N LEU A 222 2.00 1.18 11.69
CA LEU A 222 2.21 0.82 10.30
C LEU A 222 0.85 0.79 9.63
N LYS A 223 0.67 1.56 8.54
CA LYS A 223 -0.58 1.56 7.78
C LYS A 223 -0.76 0.26 7.01
N ILE A 224 -1.98 -0.27 7.02
CA ILE A 224 -2.38 -1.47 6.28
C ILE A 224 -3.17 -1.00 5.05
N ILE A 225 -2.81 -1.40 3.84
CA ILE A 225 -3.44 -0.96 2.60
C ILE A 225 -4.03 -2.18 1.92
N LYS A 226 -5.35 -2.20 1.75
CA LYS A 226 -6.02 -3.34 1.13
C LYS A 226 -5.98 -3.22 -0.37
N LEU A 227 -5.52 -4.28 -1.02
CA LEU A 227 -5.63 -4.42 -2.47
C LEU A 227 -6.98 -5.03 -2.83
N GLN A 228 -7.47 -4.71 -4.03
CA GLN A 228 -8.68 -5.31 -4.56
C GLN A 228 -8.48 -6.81 -4.83
N ASP A 229 -7.33 -7.15 -5.41
CA ASP A 229 -6.97 -8.50 -5.84
C ASP A 229 -5.58 -8.86 -5.32
N MET A 230 -5.14 -10.10 -5.58
CA MET A 230 -3.79 -10.56 -5.26
C MET A 230 -2.73 -9.62 -5.85
N HIS A 231 -1.65 -9.37 -5.10
CA HIS A 231 -0.56 -8.53 -5.57
C HIS A 231 0.12 -9.14 -6.81
N PRO A 232 0.09 -8.47 -7.97
CA PRO A 232 0.43 -9.11 -9.25
C PRO A 232 1.94 -9.35 -9.44
N LEU A 233 2.76 -8.63 -8.66
CA LEU A 233 4.23 -8.71 -8.71
C LEU A 233 4.83 -9.73 -7.74
N ILE A 234 4.06 -10.51 -6.99
CA ILE A 234 4.65 -11.48 -6.06
C ILE A 234 4.81 -12.82 -6.76
N LYS A 235 5.98 -13.43 -6.56
CA LYS A 235 6.19 -14.86 -6.75
C LYS A 235 6.37 -15.47 -5.36
N PHE A 236 5.36 -16.23 -4.92
CA PHE A 236 5.41 -16.99 -3.68
C PHE A 236 6.39 -18.16 -3.79
#